data_AF-A0A352HNC4-F1
#
_entry.id   AF-A0A352HNC4-F1
#
_cell.length_a   1.000
_cell.length_b   1.000
_cell.length_c   1.000
_cell.angle_alpha   90.00
_cell.angle_beta   90.00
_cell.angle_gamma   90.00
#
_symmetry.space_group_name_H-M   'P 1'
#
loop_
_entity.id
_entity.type
_entity.pdbx_description
1 polymer ?
#
loop_
_entity_poly.entity_id
_entity_poly.type
_entity_poly.pdbx_seq_one_letter_code
_entity_poly.pdbx_strand_id
1 'polypeptide(L)'
;MNELEKTPSPQQEGATPTPAATDVNPETAAAATCDAAAETETPSCDESGCDAGTPAAETEAAADDTKDWHSMTKEELADALREIVESGNMSRHKEVTAIKQAFHALRTKELDRQMSEFLDAGNPAEAFAAKPDETEFKFKDLLAQFKEGRAQFLAAEEERLAANLAAKRKIIDDIKNIVEDIDNINLHYPRFQQLQTEFKEIKDVTPGEEADLWKDYQAVVELFYDRLKMNKELRDLDFRKNLETKREFIAQAKELADAPDVIAAFRQLQELHAKWRETGPVAKEFREPIWEEFSAASSVVNKRHQQFFEERKAAEQANEEAKTKLCEEIEAIDFSGNNSFNKWEEATKQVLDIQQRWKGIGFASKKVNTQLFARFRKTCDEFFAAKADYYKRVKEELAANLAKKTALCEQVEALLESEDRNKAADKVVALQNEWKTIGGVARRHSDAIWQRFTTACNKFFEDRKRQNSAVRKEENENLAAKREVIEQLKAINPEETERNEGLAKVRDLQARWQGIGHVPYKMKDKVYEEYRAECDRIYDGYHQSGARRRMSGFESSIESLDAGDAKLTRERDRLYRTYEQKRAELKTFENNMGFFNVKSQGGNSMVREMEKRIARIKEDLQELKRKIELIDEKMD
;
A
#
# COMPACT_ATOMS: atom_id res chain seq x y z
N MET A 1 -13.92 -28.18 -4.87
CA MET A 1 -15.39 -28.22 -5.03
C MET A 1 -15.89 -26.79 -4.95
N ASN A 2 -16.68 -26.41 -5.96
CA ASN A 2 -17.33 -25.12 -6.27
C ASN A 2 -16.36 -23.95 -6.49
N GLU A 3 -15.89 -23.67 -7.72
CA GLU A 3 -16.60 -23.03 -8.87
C GLU A 3 -17.08 -21.59 -8.55
N LEU A 4 -16.96 -20.55 -9.38
CA LEU A 4 -16.21 -20.16 -10.59
C LEU A 4 -16.82 -18.79 -10.96
N GLU A 5 -16.02 -17.76 -11.27
CA GLU A 5 -16.34 -16.56 -12.11
C GLU A 5 -15.26 -15.50 -11.83
N LYS A 6 -14.14 -15.40 -12.57
CA LYS A 6 -13.89 -15.11 -13.99
C LYS A 6 -14.11 -13.63 -14.35
N THR A 7 -13.01 -12.88 -14.21
CA THR A 7 -12.73 -11.62 -14.93
C THR A 7 -12.73 -11.83 -16.44
N PRO A 8 -12.88 -10.75 -17.23
CA PRO A 8 -11.81 -10.47 -18.18
C PRO A 8 -11.50 -8.97 -18.36
N SER A 9 -10.28 -8.74 -18.85
CA SER A 9 -9.70 -7.52 -19.42
C SER A 9 -8.68 -8.02 -20.47
N PRO A 10 -8.09 -7.20 -21.37
CA PRO A 10 -8.61 -6.17 -22.28
C PRO A 10 -8.24 -6.52 -23.75
N GLN A 11 -8.73 -5.76 -24.75
CA GLN A 11 -8.11 -5.72 -26.08
C GLN A 11 -8.19 -4.33 -26.71
N GLN A 12 -7.04 -3.88 -27.20
CA GLN A 12 -6.76 -2.65 -27.95
C GLN A 12 -6.86 -2.91 -29.46
N GLU A 13 -7.30 -1.89 -30.20
CA GLU A 13 -6.92 -1.47 -31.57
C GLU A 13 -7.70 -0.15 -31.80
N GLY A 14 -7.22 0.96 -32.35
CA GLY A 14 -5.99 1.33 -33.03
C GLY A 14 -6.32 2.44 -34.04
N ALA A 15 -5.74 3.63 -33.85
CA ALA A 15 -5.50 4.73 -34.81
C ALA A 15 -6.67 5.59 -35.35
N THR A 16 -6.54 6.92 -35.18
CA THR A 16 -6.62 8.00 -36.21
C THR A 16 -6.48 9.41 -35.55
N PRO A 17 -6.14 10.49 -36.29
CA PRO A 17 -5.03 11.37 -35.92
C PRO A 17 -5.43 12.79 -35.47
N THR A 18 -4.43 13.48 -34.92
CA THR A 18 -4.34 14.95 -34.74
C THR A 18 -4.74 15.71 -36.00
N PRO A 19 -5.42 16.87 -35.86
CA PRO A 19 -4.70 18.10 -36.17
C PRO A 19 -4.93 19.25 -35.18
N ALA A 20 -3.87 20.04 -35.06
CA ALA A 20 -3.82 21.50 -34.96
C ALA A 20 -4.76 22.24 -34.00
N ALA A 21 -4.11 22.88 -33.01
CA ALA A 21 -4.62 23.99 -32.24
C ALA A 21 -5.17 25.12 -33.11
N THR A 22 -6.32 25.66 -32.70
CA THR A 22 -6.79 26.99 -33.10
C THR A 22 -7.05 27.78 -31.83
N ASP A 23 -6.20 28.79 -31.62
CA ASP A 23 -6.45 29.94 -30.76
C ASP A 23 -7.80 30.57 -31.09
N VAL A 24 -8.68 30.77 -30.10
CA VAL A 24 -9.64 31.87 -30.15
C VAL A 24 -9.83 32.46 -28.76
N ASN A 25 -9.21 33.63 -28.62
CA ASN A 25 -9.29 34.61 -27.56
C ASN A 25 -10.68 35.31 -27.61
N PRO A 26 -11.42 35.52 -26.51
CA PRO A 26 -12.65 36.29 -26.54
C PRO A 26 -12.36 37.80 -26.57
N GLU A 27 -12.44 38.34 -27.78
CA GLU A 27 -13.18 39.54 -28.16
C GLU A 27 -13.18 40.75 -27.21
N THR A 28 -12.21 41.64 -27.48
CA THR A 28 -12.27 43.09 -27.26
C THR A 28 -13.24 43.73 -28.26
N ALA A 29 -14.38 44.25 -27.79
CA ALA A 29 -15.24 45.11 -28.59
C ALA A 29 -14.78 46.57 -28.46
N ALA A 30 -14.10 47.05 -29.51
CA ALA A 30 -13.73 48.44 -29.69
C ALA A 30 -14.95 49.31 -30.03
N ALA A 31 -14.87 50.54 -29.54
CA ALA A 31 -15.82 51.62 -29.74
C ALA A 31 -15.97 52.02 -31.21
N ALA A 32 -17.22 52.27 -31.61
CA ALA A 32 -17.56 53.19 -32.68
C ALA A 32 -18.53 54.23 -32.11
N THR A 33 -17.96 55.39 -31.81
CA THR A 33 -18.66 56.66 -31.57
C THR A 33 -19.28 57.16 -32.87
N CYS A 34 -20.56 57.50 -32.84
CA CYS A 34 -21.11 58.57 -33.65
C CYS A 34 -21.89 59.51 -32.73
N ASP A 35 -21.28 60.67 -32.53
CA ASP A 35 -21.78 61.83 -31.83
C ASP A 35 -22.62 62.66 -32.82
N ALA A 36 -23.83 63.04 -32.43
CA ALA A 36 -24.54 64.20 -32.95
C ALA A 36 -25.73 64.49 -32.02
N ALA A 37 -25.46 65.38 -31.07
CA ALA A 37 -26.44 66.03 -30.23
C ALA A 37 -27.50 66.79 -31.06
N ALA A 38 -28.76 66.70 -30.62
CA ALA A 38 -29.71 67.78 -30.71
C ALA A 38 -30.69 67.64 -29.54
N GLU A 39 -30.47 68.46 -28.52
CA GLU A 39 -31.45 68.82 -27.51
C GLU A 39 -32.69 69.37 -28.21
N THR A 40 -33.88 69.02 -27.75
CA THR A 40 -35.02 69.95 -27.73
C THR A 40 -35.99 69.53 -26.65
N GLU A 41 -36.21 70.48 -25.76
CA GLU A 41 -37.11 70.45 -24.63
C GLU A 41 -38.55 70.16 -25.07
N THR A 42 -39.25 69.41 -24.23
CA THR A 42 -40.71 69.43 -24.16
C THR A 42 -41.21 70.86 -23.91
N PRO A 43 -42.37 71.22 -24.46
CA PRO A 43 -43.39 71.69 -23.53
C PRO A 43 -44.78 71.10 -23.77
N SER A 44 -45.34 70.69 -22.63
CA SER A 44 -46.72 70.80 -22.18
C SER A 44 -47.77 71.31 -23.17
N CYS A 45 -48.82 70.50 -23.24
CA CYS A 45 -50.17 70.84 -23.63
C CYS A 45 -50.70 72.06 -22.85
N ASP A 46 -51.43 72.94 -23.54
CA ASP A 46 -52.51 73.71 -22.93
C ASP A 46 -53.64 73.85 -23.96
N GLU A 47 -54.87 73.63 -23.49
CA GLU A 47 -56.11 73.72 -24.24
C GLU A 47 -56.43 75.18 -24.60
N SER A 48 -56.97 75.41 -25.79
CA SER A 48 -58.12 76.31 -25.98
C SER A 48 -58.64 76.20 -27.41
N GLY A 49 -59.92 75.84 -27.52
CA GLY A 49 -60.61 75.64 -28.78
C GLY A 49 -61.09 76.92 -29.48
N CYS A 50 -61.69 76.65 -30.63
CA CYS A 50 -62.57 77.50 -31.44
C CYS A 50 -61.96 78.77 -32.02
N ASP A 51 -61.65 78.75 -33.32
CA ASP A 51 -62.43 79.59 -34.24
C ASP A 51 -62.42 79.01 -35.65
N ALA A 52 -63.57 79.17 -36.32
CA ALA A 52 -63.83 78.71 -37.67
C ALA A 52 -63.00 79.54 -38.66
N GLY A 53 -62.19 78.86 -39.47
CA GLY A 53 -61.44 79.48 -40.55
C GLY A 53 -61.28 78.51 -41.70
N THR A 54 -62.33 78.39 -42.52
CA THR A 54 -62.29 77.76 -43.84
C THR A 54 -61.07 78.24 -44.63
N PRO A 55 -60.09 77.39 -44.98
CA PRO A 55 -59.21 77.70 -46.09
C PRO A 55 -59.93 77.24 -47.34
N ALA A 56 -60.34 78.23 -48.14
CA ALA A 56 -60.71 78.04 -49.52
C ALA A 56 -59.62 77.19 -50.18
N ALA A 57 -60.01 76.01 -50.67
CA ALA A 57 -59.21 75.29 -51.63
C ALA A 57 -59.05 76.23 -52.82
N GLU A 58 -57.81 76.65 -53.06
CA GLU A 58 -57.38 77.17 -54.34
C GLU A 58 -57.54 76.02 -55.35
N THR A 59 -58.75 75.85 -55.85
CA THR A 59 -58.94 75.30 -57.18
C THR A 59 -58.22 76.23 -58.12
N GLU A 60 -57.12 75.76 -58.69
CA GLU A 60 -56.53 76.30 -59.90
C GLU A 60 -57.68 76.64 -60.85
N ALA A 61 -57.97 77.93 -60.94
CA ALA A 61 -58.85 78.47 -61.95
C ALA A 61 -58.12 78.29 -63.27
N ALA A 62 -58.36 77.15 -63.91
CA ALA A 62 -58.23 77.05 -65.35
C ALA A 62 -59.00 78.24 -65.91
N ALA A 63 -58.28 79.14 -66.56
CA ALA A 63 -58.84 80.26 -67.28
C ALA A 63 -59.99 79.73 -68.16
N ASP A 64 -61.22 80.10 -67.79
CA ASP A 64 -62.40 79.87 -68.60
C ASP A 64 -62.32 80.89 -69.74
N ASP A 65 -61.46 80.60 -70.71
CA ASP A 65 -61.61 81.09 -72.08
C ASP A 65 -62.97 80.57 -72.55
N THR A 66 -64.02 81.29 -72.19
CA THR A 66 -65.38 81.09 -72.70
C THR A 66 -65.38 81.53 -74.15
N LYS A 67 -64.75 80.69 -74.97
CA LYS A 67 -64.76 80.78 -76.43
C LYS A 67 -66.22 80.87 -76.83
N ASP A 68 -66.60 81.95 -77.53
CA ASP A 68 -67.99 82.23 -77.84
C ASP A 68 -68.49 81.28 -78.95
N TRP A 69 -68.88 80.08 -78.53
CA TRP A 69 -69.27 78.98 -79.41
C TRP A 69 -70.48 79.32 -80.30
N HIS A 70 -71.27 80.35 -79.96
CA HIS A 70 -72.43 80.76 -80.75
C HIS A 70 -72.07 81.52 -82.04
N SER A 71 -70.83 81.97 -82.17
CA SER A 71 -70.32 82.70 -83.34
C SER A 71 -69.65 81.80 -84.39
N MET A 72 -69.40 80.54 -84.06
CA MET A 72 -68.66 79.59 -84.91
C MET A 72 -69.56 78.85 -85.90
N THR A 73 -69.01 78.42 -87.02
CA THR A 73 -69.76 77.64 -88.01
C THR A 73 -70.00 76.20 -87.54
N LYS A 74 -70.91 75.50 -88.22
CA LYS A 74 -71.27 74.11 -87.88
C LYS A 74 -70.07 73.15 -87.96
N GLU A 75 -69.18 73.37 -88.92
CA GLU A 75 -67.96 72.56 -89.12
C GLU A 75 -66.92 72.89 -88.03
N GLU A 76 -66.74 74.16 -87.70
CA GLU A 76 -65.84 74.61 -86.63
C GLU A 76 -66.26 74.10 -85.24
N LEU A 77 -67.57 74.03 -84.95
CA LEU A 77 -68.08 73.44 -83.71
C LEU A 77 -67.91 71.92 -83.65
N ALA A 78 -68.02 71.24 -84.79
CA ALA A 78 -67.75 69.81 -84.88
C ALA A 78 -66.26 69.49 -84.74
N ASP A 79 -65.38 70.34 -85.29
CA ASP A 79 -63.93 70.21 -85.15
C ASP A 79 -63.46 70.57 -83.74
N ALA A 80 -64.06 71.58 -83.07
CA ALA A 80 -63.79 71.89 -81.67
C ALA A 80 -64.21 70.75 -80.73
N LEU A 81 -65.36 70.11 -80.99
CA LEU A 81 -65.75 68.91 -80.26
C LEU A 81 -64.80 67.74 -80.54
N ARG A 82 -64.36 67.58 -81.80
CA ARG A 82 -63.37 66.56 -82.19
C ARG A 82 -62.06 66.77 -81.43
N GLU A 83 -61.57 68.01 -81.33
CA GLU A 83 -60.36 68.35 -80.57
C GLU A 83 -60.48 67.99 -79.09
N ILE A 84 -61.63 68.23 -78.47
CA ILE A 84 -61.87 67.87 -77.05
C ILE A 84 -61.91 66.34 -76.87
N VAL A 85 -62.50 65.61 -77.83
CA VAL A 85 -62.54 64.14 -77.80
C VAL A 85 -61.14 63.54 -78.05
N GLU A 86 -60.40 64.05 -79.04
CA GLU A 86 -59.05 63.58 -79.39
C GLU A 86 -58.01 63.93 -78.31
N SER A 87 -58.13 65.08 -77.65
CA SER A 87 -57.25 65.46 -76.53
C SER A 87 -57.48 64.62 -75.26
N GLY A 88 -58.55 63.83 -75.21
CA GLY A 88 -58.85 62.97 -74.07
C GLY A 88 -59.23 63.72 -72.78
N ASN A 89 -59.41 65.04 -72.85
CA ASN A 89 -59.61 65.87 -71.67
C ASN A 89 -61.09 65.91 -71.23
N MET A 90 -61.50 64.86 -70.51
CA MET A 90 -62.88 64.63 -70.06
C MET A 90 -63.36 65.59 -68.95
N SER A 91 -62.47 66.42 -68.41
CA SER A 91 -62.79 67.46 -67.43
C SER A 91 -63.50 68.68 -68.05
N ARG A 92 -63.34 68.90 -69.37
CA ARG A 92 -63.92 70.02 -70.15
C ARG A 92 -65.40 69.84 -70.48
N HIS A 93 -66.17 69.23 -69.57
CA HIS A 93 -67.56 68.89 -69.81
C HIS A 93 -68.47 70.12 -69.99
N LYS A 94 -68.13 71.22 -69.31
CA LYS A 94 -68.88 72.47 -69.37
C LYS A 94 -68.80 73.04 -70.78
N GLU A 95 -67.61 73.02 -71.38
CA GLU A 95 -67.37 73.43 -72.76
C GLU A 95 -68.09 72.54 -73.77
N VAL A 96 -68.06 71.21 -73.60
CA VAL A 96 -68.82 70.29 -74.48
C VAL A 96 -70.32 70.52 -74.39
N THR A 97 -70.82 70.86 -73.20
CA THR A 97 -72.24 71.22 -73.01
C THR A 97 -72.57 72.51 -73.77
N ALA A 98 -71.70 73.51 -73.74
CA ALA A 98 -71.85 74.77 -74.47
C ALA A 98 -71.75 74.58 -76.00
N ILE A 99 -70.78 73.80 -76.51
CA ILE A 99 -70.64 73.45 -77.94
C ILE A 99 -71.88 72.69 -78.44
N LYS A 100 -72.40 71.75 -77.65
CA LYS A 100 -73.65 71.04 -77.94
C LYS A 100 -74.83 72.00 -78.09
N GLN A 101 -74.99 72.95 -77.17
CA GLN A 101 -76.07 73.94 -77.23
C GLN A 101 -75.95 74.84 -78.47
N ALA A 102 -74.75 75.35 -78.76
CA ALA A 102 -74.49 76.19 -79.93
C ALA A 102 -74.74 75.44 -81.26
N PHE A 103 -74.29 74.18 -81.38
CA PHE A 103 -74.50 73.36 -82.58
C PHE A 103 -75.99 73.06 -82.83
N HIS A 104 -76.74 72.71 -81.78
CA HIS A 104 -78.18 72.48 -81.90
C HIS A 104 -78.94 73.76 -82.28
N ALA A 105 -78.53 74.93 -81.75
CA ALA A 105 -79.12 76.21 -82.11
C ALA A 105 -78.93 76.55 -83.59
N LEU A 106 -77.73 76.34 -84.15
CA LEU A 106 -77.46 76.54 -85.57
C LEU A 106 -78.20 75.54 -86.46
N ARG A 107 -78.27 74.26 -86.06
CA ARG A 107 -79.03 73.24 -86.82
C ARG A 107 -80.52 73.53 -86.84
N THR A 108 -81.07 74.02 -85.73
CA THR A 108 -82.49 74.43 -85.66
C THR A 108 -82.75 75.59 -86.63
N LYS A 109 -81.89 76.63 -86.65
CA LYS A 109 -81.98 77.74 -87.61
C LYS A 109 -81.88 77.29 -89.07
N GLU A 110 -80.99 76.34 -89.39
CA GLU A 110 -80.86 75.82 -90.75
C GLU A 110 -82.08 74.99 -91.17
N LEU A 111 -82.63 74.19 -90.26
CA LEU A 111 -83.88 73.46 -90.52
C LEU A 111 -85.06 74.42 -90.71
N ASP A 112 -85.15 75.48 -89.91
CA ASP A 112 -86.16 76.53 -90.07
C ASP A 112 -86.02 77.26 -91.41
N ARG A 113 -84.79 77.54 -91.86
CA ARG A 113 -84.52 78.12 -93.18
C ARG A 113 -84.90 77.19 -94.32
N GLN A 114 -84.49 75.92 -94.25
CA GLN A 114 -84.86 74.91 -95.23
C GLN A 114 -86.38 74.70 -95.29
N MET A 115 -87.06 74.75 -94.14
CA MET A 115 -88.51 74.71 -94.06
C MET A 115 -89.14 75.95 -94.70
N SER A 116 -88.62 77.16 -94.42
CA SER A 116 -89.11 78.41 -95.01
C SER A 116 -88.94 78.44 -96.53
N GLU A 117 -87.77 78.09 -97.07
CA GLU A 117 -87.52 78.02 -98.51
C GLU A 117 -88.41 76.95 -99.18
N PHE A 118 -88.68 75.84 -98.49
CA PHE A 118 -89.56 74.79 -98.98
C PHE A 118 -91.04 75.25 -99.05
N LEU A 119 -91.48 76.04 -98.08
CA LEU A 119 -92.81 76.67 -98.05
C LEU A 119 -92.94 77.78 -99.10
N ASP A 120 -91.93 78.62 -99.26
CA ASP A 120 -91.89 79.72 -100.25
C ASP A 120 -91.87 79.20 -101.70
N ALA A 121 -91.32 78.00 -101.92
CA ALA A 121 -91.39 77.30 -103.20
C ALA A 121 -92.81 76.73 -103.51
N GLY A 122 -93.79 76.93 -102.62
CA GLY A 122 -95.18 76.53 -102.80
C GLY A 122 -95.49 75.07 -102.45
N ASN A 123 -94.58 74.36 -101.75
CA ASN A 123 -94.79 72.98 -101.32
C ASN A 123 -95.51 72.91 -99.96
N PRO A 124 -96.37 71.90 -99.71
CA PRO A 124 -97.06 71.74 -98.43
C PRO A 124 -96.11 71.34 -97.29
N ALA A 125 -96.29 71.93 -96.10
CA ALA A 125 -95.44 71.72 -94.91
C ALA A 125 -95.27 70.24 -94.52
N GLU A 126 -96.29 69.41 -94.75
CA GLU A 126 -96.33 67.99 -94.37
C GLU A 126 -95.39 67.10 -95.22
N ALA A 127 -94.91 67.60 -96.36
CA ALA A 127 -93.98 66.89 -97.25
C ALA A 127 -92.50 67.23 -96.99
N PHE A 128 -92.19 68.07 -95.99
CA PHE A 128 -90.82 68.45 -95.69
C PHE A 128 -90.05 67.31 -95.02
N ALA A 129 -89.06 66.77 -95.73
CA ALA A 129 -88.05 65.88 -95.17
C ALA A 129 -86.72 66.66 -95.09
N ALA A 130 -86.24 66.89 -93.87
CA ALA A 130 -84.94 67.51 -93.65
C ALA A 130 -83.84 66.71 -94.38
N LYS A 131 -82.97 67.41 -95.11
CA LYS A 131 -81.86 66.74 -95.80
C LYS A 131 -80.92 66.11 -94.76
N PRO A 132 -80.54 64.83 -94.92
CA PRO A 132 -79.53 64.21 -94.08
C PRO A 132 -78.24 65.03 -94.17
N ASP A 133 -77.71 65.41 -93.02
CA ASP A 133 -76.53 66.25 -92.91
C ASP A 133 -75.41 65.46 -92.25
N GLU A 134 -74.35 65.17 -93.01
CA GLU A 134 -73.24 64.33 -92.58
C GLU A 134 -72.52 64.90 -91.35
N THR A 135 -72.49 66.22 -91.20
CA THR A 135 -71.85 66.91 -90.06
C THR A 135 -72.65 66.71 -88.78
N GLU A 136 -73.98 66.53 -88.87
CA GLU A 136 -74.82 66.21 -87.70
C GLU A 136 -74.59 64.78 -87.19
N PHE A 137 -74.43 63.81 -88.08
CA PHE A 137 -74.10 62.44 -87.71
C PHE A 137 -72.71 62.35 -87.07
N LYS A 138 -71.70 63.01 -87.67
CA LYS A 138 -70.34 63.10 -87.09
C LYS A 138 -70.34 63.78 -85.72
N PHE A 139 -71.13 64.83 -85.52
CA PHE A 139 -71.23 65.53 -84.24
C PHE A 139 -71.90 64.68 -83.14
N LYS A 140 -72.98 63.95 -83.49
CA LYS A 140 -73.65 63.02 -82.56
C LYS A 140 -72.73 61.88 -82.14
N ASP A 141 -71.94 61.36 -83.07
CA ASP A 141 -70.95 60.32 -82.79
C ASP A 141 -69.86 60.83 -81.84
N LEU A 142 -69.30 62.03 -82.09
CA LEU A 142 -68.33 62.67 -81.20
C LEU A 142 -68.89 62.95 -79.80
N LEU A 143 -70.17 63.35 -79.68
CA LEU A 143 -70.83 63.50 -78.37
C LEU A 143 -71.01 62.17 -77.63
N ALA A 144 -71.28 61.07 -78.36
CA ALA A 144 -71.35 59.74 -77.78
C ALA A 144 -69.97 59.30 -77.28
N GLN A 145 -68.91 59.50 -78.08
CA GLN A 145 -67.52 59.24 -77.70
C GLN A 145 -67.11 60.07 -76.47
N PHE A 146 -67.47 61.36 -76.39
CA PHE A 146 -67.21 62.19 -75.21
C PHE A 146 -67.98 61.71 -73.96
N LYS A 147 -69.25 61.34 -74.13
CA LYS A 147 -70.08 60.83 -73.02
C LYS A 147 -69.51 59.52 -72.47
N GLU A 148 -69.09 58.62 -73.36
CA GLU A 148 -68.43 57.37 -73.00
C GLU A 148 -67.09 57.62 -72.31
N GLY A 149 -66.22 58.46 -72.88
CA GLY A 149 -64.94 58.84 -72.27
C GLY A 149 -65.09 59.52 -70.91
N ARG A 150 -66.12 60.35 -70.72
CA ARG A 150 -66.43 60.99 -69.43
C ARG A 150 -66.95 60.00 -68.39
N ALA A 151 -67.80 59.06 -68.80
CA ALA A 151 -68.26 58.00 -67.90
C ALA A 151 -67.08 57.13 -67.45
N GLN A 152 -66.15 56.81 -68.36
CA GLN A 152 -64.89 56.12 -68.04
C GLN A 152 -64.00 56.93 -67.11
N PHE A 153 -63.88 58.25 -67.31
CA PHE A 153 -63.11 59.14 -66.44
C PHE A 153 -63.68 59.23 -65.02
N LEU A 154 -65.00 59.42 -64.88
CA LEU A 154 -65.65 59.46 -63.56
C LEU A 154 -65.57 58.10 -62.85
N ALA A 155 -65.75 56.99 -63.58
CA ALA A 155 -65.58 55.66 -63.03
C ALA A 155 -64.13 55.42 -62.57
N ALA A 156 -63.13 55.87 -63.35
CA ALA A 156 -61.72 55.77 -62.98
C ALA A 156 -61.36 56.65 -61.77
N GLU A 157 -61.99 57.83 -61.64
CA GLU A 157 -61.81 58.73 -60.50
C GLU A 157 -62.45 58.15 -59.23
N GLU A 158 -63.67 57.62 -59.33
CA GLU A 158 -64.33 56.90 -58.23
C GLU A 158 -63.55 55.65 -57.82
N GLU A 159 -63.02 54.89 -58.78
CA GLU A 159 -62.14 53.74 -58.53
C GLU A 159 -60.84 54.17 -57.84
N ARG A 160 -60.25 55.31 -58.25
CA ARG A 160 -59.06 55.89 -57.61
C ARG A 160 -59.32 56.32 -56.16
N LEU A 161 -60.42 57.05 -55.91
CA LEU A 161 -60.80 57.48 -54.57
C LEU A 161 -61.13 56.28 -53.66
N ALA A 162 -61.83 55.27 -54.20
CA ALA A 162 -62.11 54.02 -53.49
C ALA A 162 -60.84 53.22 -53.21
N ALA A 163 -59.89 53.16 -54.14
CA ALA A 163 -58.59 52.52 -53.94
C ALA A 163 -57.75 53.26 -52.88
N ASN A 164 -57.73 54.60 -52.90
CA ASN A 164 -57.07 55.43 -51.90
C ASN A 164 -57.67 55.21 -50.50
N LEU A 165 -58.99 55.14 -50.41
CA LEU A 165 -59.70 54.84 -49.17
C LEU A 165 -59.39 53.42 -48.66
N ALA A 166 -59.43 52.42 -49.54
CA ALA A 166 -59.09 51.04 -49.18
C ALA A 166 -57.62 50.93 -48.71
N ALA A 167 -56.70 51.66 -49.35
CA ALA A 167 -55.31 51.74 -48.95
C ALA A 167 -55.14 52.38 -47.57
N LYS A 168 -55.83 53.50 -47.27
CA LYS A 168 -55.81 54.12 -45.93
C LYS A 168 -56.38 53.20 -44.84
N ARG A 169 -57.50 52.52 -45.11
CA ARG A 169 -58.06 51.51 -44.17
C ARG A 169 -57.09 50.37 -43.93
N LYS A 170 -56.47 49.86 -45.00
CA LYS A 170 -55.45 48.81 -44.91
C LYS A 170 -54.25 49.26 -44.06
N ILE A 171 -53.77 50.50 -44.24
CA ILE A 171 -52.69 51.04 -43.41
C ILE A 171 -53.10 51.06 -41.93
N ILE A 172 -54.32 51.51 -41.61
CA ILE A 172 -54.82 51.51 -40.23
C ILE A 172 -54.87 50.07 -39.67
N ASP A 173 -55.34 49.10 -40.45
CA ASP A 173 -55.38 47.69 -40.03
C ASP A 173 -53.99 47.08 -39.91
N ASP A 174 -53.04 47.44 -40.76
CA ASP A 174 -51.63 47.04 -40.65
C ASP A 174 -51.00 47.61 -39.35
N ILE A 175 -51.33 48.85 -38.97
CA ILE A 175 -50.91 49.42 -37.69
C ILE A 175 -51.59 48.67 -36.53
N LYS A 176 -52.89 48.32 -36.62
CA LYS A 176 -53.57 47.51 -35.58
C LYS A 176 -52.89 46.15 -35.39
N ASN A 177 -52.56 45.47 -36.49
CA ASN A 177 -51.85 44.18 -36.44
C ASN A 177 -50.49 44.31 -35.75
N ILE A 178 -49.75 45.39 -36.01
CA ILE A 178 -48.49 45.70 -35.31
C ILE A 178 -48.73 45.89 -33.81
N VAL A 179 -49.83 46.54 -33.42
CA VAL A 179 -50.19 46.82 -32.03
C VAL A 179 -50.64 45.57 -31.27
N GLU A 180 -51.21 44.57 -31.97
CA GLU A 180 -51.55 43.27 -31.40
C GLU A 180 -50.31 42.40 -31.08
N ASP A 181 -49.20 42.61 -31.77
CA ASP A 181 -47.90 41.98 -31.50
C ASP A 181 -47.14 42.69 -30.35
N ILE A 182 -47.66 42.49 -29.14
CA ILE A 182 -47.18 43.13 -27.89
C ILE A 182 -45.69 42.87 -27.63
N ASP A 183 -45.21 41.68 -27.99
CA ASP A 183 -43.85 41.23 -27.64
C ASP A 183 -42.79 41.85 -28.57
N ASN A 184 -43.14 42.14 -29.83
CA ASN A 184 -42.20 42.64 -30.84
C ASN A 184 -42.43 44.10 -31.26
N ILE A 185 -43.22 44.86 -30.49
CA ILE A 185 -43.59 46.24 -30.80
C ILE A 185 -42.39 47.15 -31.14
N ASN A 186 -41.22 46.94 -30.52
CA ASN A 186 -39.99 47.69 -30.80
C ASN A 186 -39.41 47.42 -32.20
N LEU A 187 -39.53 46.18 -32.70
CA LEU A 187 -39.01 45.78 -34.02
C LEU A 187 -39.85 46.39 -35.15
N HIS A 188 -41.14 46.62 -34.88
CA HIS A 188 -42.08 47.18 -35.85
C HIS A 188 -42.01 48.71 -35.94
N TYR A 189 -41.22 49.39 -35.11
CA TYR A 189 -41.12 50.86 -35.10
C TYR A 189 -40.74 51.47 -36.46
N PRO A 190 -39.76 50.94 -37.23
CA PRO A 190 -39.46 51.47 -38.57
C PRO A 190 -40.61 51.27 -39.55
N ARG A 191 -41.31 50.12 -39.47
CA ARG A 191 -42.48 49.83 -40.32
C ARG A 191 -43.65 50.75 -39.97
N PHE A 192 -43.86 51.00 -38.68
CA PHE A 192 -44.83 51.97 -38.20
C PHE A 192 -44.56 53.37 -38.77
N GLN A 193 -43.31 53.86 -38.71
CA GLN A 193 -42.94 55.16 -39.30
C GLN A 193 -43.19 55.23 -40.82
N GLN A 194 -42.92 54.13 -41.54
CA GLN A 194 -43.24 54.03 -42.97
C GLN A 194 -44.76 54.13 -43.20
N LEU A 195 -45.56 53.37 -42.46
CA LEU A 195 -47.03 53.40 -42.56
C LEU A 195 -47.61 54.79 -42.24
N GLN A 196 -47.03 55.53 -41.28
CA GLN A 196 -47.42 56.91 -41.02
C GLN A 196 -47.11 57.86 -42.20
N THR A 197 -46.02 57.60 -42.91
CA THR A 197 -45.63 58.38 -44.10
C THR A 197 -46.55 58.03 -45.27
N GLU A 198 -46.78 56.73 -45.53
CA GLU A 198 -47.71 56.22 -46.55
C GLU A 198 -49.13 56.77 -46.33
N PHE A 199 -49.61 56.86 -45.09
CA PHE A 199 -50.93 57.41 -44.77
C PHE A 199 -51.07 58.91 -45.11
N LYS A 200 -49.99 59.68 -44.91
CA LYS A 200 -49.94 61.13 -45.20
C LYS A 200 -49.72 61.42 -46.68
N GLU A 201 -49.05 60.52 -47.41
CA GLU A 201 -48.81 60.65 -48.85
C GLU A 201 -50.07 60.41 -49.68
N ILE A 202 -50.96 59.51 -49.25
CA ILE A 202 -52.24 59.27 -49.93
C ILE A 202 -53.15 60.49 -49.71
N LYS A 203 -53.30 61.29 -50.76
CA LYS A 203 -54.19 62.46 -50.83
C LYS A 203 -55.43 62.11 -51.66
N ASP A 204 -56.49 62.92 -51.52
CA ASP A 204 -57.77 62.79 -52.23
C ASP A 204 -58.52 61.49 -51.88
N VAL A 205 -59.46 61.62 -50.95
CA VAL A 205 -60.37 60.56 -50.47
C VAL A 205 -61.80 61.07 -50.59
N THR A 206 -62.78 60.16 -50.72
CA THR A 206 -64.21 60.49 -50.77
C THR A 206 -64.58 61.54 -49.70
N PRO A 207 -65.13 62.71 -50.10
CA PRO A 207 -65.54 63.75 -49.16
C PRO A 207 -66.60 63.21 -48.19
N GLY A 208 -66.23 63.10 -46.90
CA GLY A 208 -67.09 62.56 -45.84
C GLY A 208 -66.46 61.46 -44.99
N GLU A 209 -65.60 60.61 -45.57
CA GLU A 209 -64.95 59.48 -44.85
C GLU A 209 -63.57 59.84 -44.28
N GLU A 210 -63.03 61.00 -44.62
CA GLU A 210 -61.69 61.45 -44.19
C GLU A 210 -61.61 61.72 -42.68
N ALA A 211 -62.65 62.30 -42.07
CA ALA A 211 -62.66 62.61 -40.65
C ALA A 211 -62.64 61.33 -39.78
N ASP A 212 -63.40 60.31 -40.19
CA ASP A 212 -63.45 59.02 -39.50
C ASP A 212 -62.12 58.25 -39.65
N LEU A 213 -61.52 58.26 -40.84
CA LEU A 213 -60.19 57.67 -41.07
C LEU A 213 -59.10 58.29 -40.20
N TRP A 214 -59.12 59.61 -40.04
CA TRP A 214 -58.16 60.30 -39.16
C TRP A 214 -58.35 59.95 -37.69
N LYS A 215 -59.60 59.84 -37.23
CA LYS A 215 -59.92 59.44 -35.85
C LYS A 215 -59.47 58.00 -35.57
N ASP A 216 -59.75 57.07 -36.48
CA ASP A 216 -59.33 55.68 -36.35
C ASP A 216 -57.80 55.56 -36.40
N TYR A 217 -57.14 56.31 -37.30
CA TYR A 217 -55.69 56.37 -37.36
C TYR A 217 -55.06 56.90 -36.05
N GLN A 218 -55.58 58.01 -35.51
CA GLN A 218 -55.09 58.58 -34.24
C GLN A 218 -55.24 57.59 -33.08
N ALA A 219 -56.40 56.94 -32.95
CA ALA A 219 -56.65 55.97 -31.88
C ALA A 219 -55.66 54.79 -31.92
N VAL A 220 -55.35 54.27 -33.12
CA VAL A 220 -54.41 53.16 -33.28
C VAL A 220 -52.95 53.62 -33.05
N VAL A 221 -52.61 54.86 -33.44
CA VAL A 221 -51.30 55.47 -33.16
C VAL A 221 -51.07 55.67 -31.66
N GLU A 222 -52.07 56.17 -30.93
CA GLU A 222 -52.01 56.30 -29.47
C GLU A 222 -51.78 54.94 -28.81
N LEU A 223 -52.55 53.92 -29.23
CA LEU A 223 -52.42 52.56 -28.73
C LEU A 223 -51.02 51.99 -28.99
N PHE A 224 -50.40 52.27 -30.15
CA PHE A 224 -49.02 51.87 -30.43
C PHE A 224 -48.01 52.46 -29.45
N TYR A 225 -48.08 53.77 -29.18
CA TYR A 225 -47.17 54.43 -28.24
C TYR A 225 -47.40 53.98 -26.79
N ASP A 226 -48.66 53.74 -26.39
CA ASP A 226 -48.97 53.16 -25.08
C ASP A 226 -48.38 51.76 -24.93
N ARG A 227 -48.51 50.89 -25.94
CA ARG A 227 -47.87 49.56 -25.94
C ARG A 227 -46.35 49.63 -25.91
N LEU A 228 -45.75 50.54 -26.68
CA LEU A 228 -44.30 50.76 -26.69
C LEU A 228 -43.80 51.20 -25.30
N LYS A 229 -44.51 52.12 -24.66
CA LYS A 229 -44.21 52.58 -23.30
C LYS A 229 -44.33 51.43 -22.29
N MET A 230 -45.42 50.66 -22.34
CA MET A 230 -45.63 49.49 -21.48
C MET A 230 -44.53 48.43 -21.66
N ASN A 231 -44.09 48.17 -22.90
CA ASN A 231 -43.00 47.24 -23.19
C ASN A 231 -41.66 47.73 -22.60
N LYS A 232 -41.38 49.03 -22.71
CA LYS A 232 -40.21 49.65 -22.07
C LYS A 232 -40.26 49.54 -20.55
N GLU A 233 -41.39 49.85 -19.93
CA GLU A 233 -41.57 49.74 -18.47
C GLU A 233 -41.46 48.29 -17.99
N LEU A 234 -41.97 47.32 -18.75
CA LEU A 234 -41.84 45.90 -18.47
C LEU A 234 -40.37 45.46 -18.53
N ARG A 235 -39.64 45.87 -19.57
CA ARG A 235 -38.20 45.59 -19.71
C ARG A 235 -37.38 46.20 -18.57
N ASP A 236 -37.70 47.43 -18.16
CA ASP A 236 -37.03 48.09 -17.03
C ASP A 236 -37.37 47.42 -15.69
N LEU A 237 -38.57 46.86 -15.54
CA LEU A 237 -38.95 46.05 -14.39
C LEU A 237 -38.22 44.70 -14.40
N ASP A 238 -38.08 44.05 -15.55
CA ASP A 238 -37.30 42.82 -15.70
C ASP A 238 -35.82 43.06 -15.41
N PHE A 239 -35.24 44.16 -15.87
CA PHE A 239 -33.87 44.54 -15.54
C PHE A 239 -33.67 44.78 -14.04
N ARG A 240 -34.65 45.39 -13.36
CA ARG A 240 -34.61 45.56 -11.90
C ARG A 240 -34.70 44.22 -11.17
N LYS A 241 -35.62 43.33 -11.55
CA LYS A 241 -35.73 41.99 -10.98
C LYS A 241 -34.46 41.17 -11.21
N ASN A 242 -33.92 41.17 -12.43
CA ASN A 242 -32.67 40.49 -12.76
C ASN A 242 -31.49 41.03 -11.93
N LEU A 243 -31.45 42.34 -11.67
CA LEU A 243 -30.44 42.96 -10.83
C LEU A 243 -30.55 42.50 -9.37
N GLU A 244 -31.75 42.45 -8.82
CA GLU A 244 -32.01 41.93 -7.46
C GLU A 244 -31.61 40.46 -7.35
N THR A 245 -32.04 39.61 -8.29
CA THR A 245 -31.66 38.19 -8.34
C THR A 245 -30.14 38.00 -8.46
N LYS A 246 -29.46 38.79 -9.31
CA LYS A 246 -27.99 38.73 -9.44
C LYS A 246 -27.28 39.20 -8.18
N ARG A 247 -27.80 40.20 -7.47
CA ARG A 247 -27.29 40.59 -6.14
C ARG A 247 -27.47 39.48 -5.10
N GLU A 248 -28.59 38.76 -5.14
CA GLU A 248 -28.83 37.61 -4.28
C GLU A 248 -27.81 36.50 -4.55
N PHE A 249 -27.50 36.20 -5.81
CA PHE A 249 -26.45 35.23 -6.16
C PHE A 249 -25.06 35.66 -5.67
N ILE A 250 -24.74 36.96 -5.71
CA ILE A 250 -23.49 37.48 -5.14
C ILE A 250 -23.47 37.27 -3.62
N ALA A 251 -24.57 37.57 -2.92
CA ALA A 251 -24.66 37.37 -1.48
C ALA A 251 -24.50 35.88 -1.11
N GLN A 252 -25.17 34.99 -1.83
CA GLN A 252 -25.01 33.54 -1.67
C GLN A 252 -23.57 33.11 -1.96
N ALA A 253 -22.95 33.58 -3.04
CA ALA A 253 -21.55 33.27 -3.37
C ALA A 253 -20.55 33.75 -2.29
N LYS A 254 -20.81 34.91 -1.67
CA LYS A 254 -20.02 35.43 -0.54
C LYS A 254 -20.19 34.54 0.70
N GLU A 255 -21.39 34.06 1.00
CA GLU A 255 -21.65 33.13 2.11
C GLU A 255 -20.95 31.78 1.91
N LEU A 256 -20.90 31.28 0.66
CA LEU A 256 -20.17 30.05 0.32
C LEU A 256 -18.67 30.15 0.59
N ALA A 257 -18.09 31.36 0.65
CA ALA A 257 -16.69 31.54 0.98
C ALA A 257 -16.35 31.10 2.41
N ASP A 258 -17.32 31.17 3.34
CA ASP A 258 -17.16 30.83 4.75
C ASP A 258 -17.70 29.43 5.11
N ALA A 259 -18.38 28.75 4.18
CA ALA A 259 -18.96 27.44 4.41
C ALA A 259 -17.90 26.39 4.82
N PRO A 260 -18.18 25.50 5.79
CA PRO A 260 -17.19 24.53 6.28
C PRO A 260 -16.84 23.44 5.25
N ASP A 261 -17.81 23.01 4.43
CA ASP A 261 -17.62 22.01 3.38
C ASP A 261 -17.23 22.67 2.05
N VAL A 262 -15.94 22.58 1.71
CA VAL A 262 -15.35 23.18 0.51
C VAL A 262 -15.88 22.54 -0.78
N ILE A 263 -16.22 21.25 -0.76
CA ILE A 263 -16.69 20.53 -1.96
C ILE A 263 -18.15 20.87 -2.23
N ALA A 264 -18.99 20.88 -1.18
CA ALA A 264 -20.37 21.31 -1.31
C ALA A 264 -20.47 22.78 -1.73
N ALA A 265 -19.64 23.65 -1.14
CA ALA A 265 -19.57 25.07 -1.51
C ALA A 265 -19.21 25.28 -2.99
N PHE A 266 -18.24 24.53 -3.52
CA PHE A 266 -17.90 24.62 -4.95
C PHE A 266 -19.04 24.14 -5.86
N ARG A 267 -19.77 23.08 -5.50
CA ARG A 267 -20.95 22.63 -6.28
C ARG A 267 -22.05 23.67 -6.30
N GLN A 268 -22.37 24.25 -5.14
CA GLN A 268 -23.35 25.33 -5.03
C GLN A 268 -22.93 26.55 -5.83
N LEU A 269 -21.63 26.89 -5.85
CA LEU A 269 -21.11 27.95 -6.72
C LEU A 269 -21.33 27.65 -8.21
N GLN A 270 -21.13 26.41 -8.66
CA GLN A 270 -21.41 26.03 -10.07
C GLN A 270 -22.89 26.17 -10.42
N GLU A 271 -23.79 25.82 -9.49
CA GLU A 271 -25.23 26.06 -9.64
C GLU A 271 -25.56 27.55 -9.73
N LEU A 272 -24.90 28.39 -8.93
CA LEU A 272 -25.05 29.86 -9.01
C LEU A 272 -24.56 30.39 -10.37
N HIS A 273 -23.45 29.87 -10.91
CA HIS A 273 -23.01 30.22 -12.27
C HIS A 273 -24.02 29.80 -13.35
N ALA A 274 -24.68 28.65 -13.19
CA ALA A 274 -25.74 28.23 -14.11
C ALA A 274 -26.95 29.18 -14.04
N LYS A 275 -27.46 29.44 -12.82
CA LYS A 275 -28.57 30.38 -12.60
C LYS A 275 -28.23 31.80 -13.05
N TRP A 276 -26.98 32.22 -12.93
CA TRP A 276 -26.50 33.52 -13.43
C TRP A 276 -26.62 33.65 -14.95
N ARG A 277 -26.28 32.58 -15.70
CA ARG A 277 -26.41 32.54 -17.17
C ARG A 277 -27.87 32.49 -17.62
N GLU A 278 -28.71 31.80 -16.86
CA GLU A 278 -30.16 31.74 -17.11
C GLU A 278 -30.84 33.08 -16.82
N THR A 279 -30.32 33.86 -15.87
CA THR A 279 -30.87 35.17 -15.52
C THR A 279 -30.49 36.21 -16.57
N GLY A 280 -31.51 36.85 -17.14
CA GLY A 280 -31.38 37.82 -18.23
C GLY A 280 -30.48 39.02 -17.93
N PRO A 281 -30.24 39.89 -18.94
CA PRO A 281 -29.39 41.05 -18.79
C PRO A 281 -29.97 42.06 -17.80
N VAL A 282 -29.07 42.88 -17.24
CA VAL A 282 -29.41 44.05 -16.41
C VAL A 282 -29.18 45.33 -17.22
N ALA A 283 -29.62 46.47 -16.68
CA ALA A 283 -29.34 47.78 -17.26
C ALA A 283 -27.83 47.97 -17.48
N LYS A 284 -27.46 48.65 -18.57
CA LYS A 284 -26.07 48.73 -19.07
C LYS A 284 -25.07 49.16 -17.99
N GLU A 285 -25.46 50.12 -17.16
CA GLU A 285 -24.67 50.69 -16.07
C GLU A 285 -24.27 49.68 -14.99
N PHE A 286 -25.09 48.65 -14.75
CA PHE A 286 -24.85 47.66 -13.68
C PHE A 286 -24.22 46.36 -14.18
N ARG A 287 -24.07 46.14 -15.49
CA ARG A 287 -23.61 44.84 -16.03
C ARG A 287 -22.21 44.48 -15.56
N GLU A 288 -21.27 45.41 -15.71
CA GLU A 288 -19.86 45.20 -15.39
C GLU A 288 -19.63 45.18 -13.86
N PRO A 289 -20.13 46.14 -13.06
CA PRO A 289 -19.94 46.10 -11.60
C PRO A 289 -20.48 44.83 -10.94
N ILE A 290 -21.68 44.40 -11.32
CA ILE A 290 -22.33 43.21 -10.76
C ILE A 290 -21.57 41.94 -11.18
N TRP A 291 -21.06 41.88 -12.41
CA TRP A 291 -20.21 40.78 -12.84
C TRP A 291 -18.87 40.73 -12.09
N GLU A 292 -18.20 41.86 -11.91
CA GLU A 292 -16.94 41.94 -11.17
C GLU A 292 -17.10 41.46 -9.72
N GLU A 293 -18.16 41.90 -9.04
CA GLU A 293 -18.46 41.46 -7.67
C GLU A 293 -18.70 39.94 -7.59
N PHE A 294 -19.46 39.39 -8.54
CA PHE A 294 -19.73 37.95 -8.60
C PHE A 294 -18.46 37.16 -8.92
N SER A 295 -17.66 37.62 -9.87
CA SER A 295 -16.39 37.00 -10.26
C SER A 295 -15.39 37.01 -9.10
N ALA A 296 -15.29 38.13 -8.37
CA ALA A 296 -14.45 38.23 -7.18
C ALA A 296 -14.88 37.23 -6.08
N ALA A 297 -16.18 37.14 -5.78
CA ALA A 297 -16.70 36.16 -4.82
C ALA A 297 -16.43 34.71 -5.26
N SER A 298 -16.67 34.40 -6.54
CA SER A 298 -16.41 33.07 -7.10
C SER A 298 -14.93 32.67 -7.04
N SER A 299 -14.03 33.64 -7.24
CA SER A 299 -12.58 33.42 -7.21
C SER A 299 -12.08 33.01 -5.82
N VAL A 300 -12.69 33.56 -4.75
CA VAL A 300 -12.35 33.19 -3.36
C VAL A 300 -12.68 31.73 -3.08
N VAL A 301 -13.89 31.29 -3.44
CA VAL A 301 -14.34 29.89 -3.26
C VAL A 301 -13.50 28.94 -4.12
N ASN A 302 -13.22 29.30 -5.38
CA ASN A 302 -12.37 28.50 -6.27
C ASN A 302 -10.95 28.33 -5.72
N LYS A 303 -10.36 29.41 -5.19
CA LYS A 303 -9.03 29.37 -4.56
C LYS A 303 -9.03 28.46 -3.33
N ARG A 304 -10.05 28.57 -2.47
CA ARG A 304 -10.19 27.70 -1.29
C ARG A 304 -10.34 26.22 -1.67
N HIS A 305 -11.10 25.94 -2.74
CA HIS A 305 -11.21 24.59 -3.30
C HIS A 305 -9.87 24.06 -3.80
N GLN A 306 -9.12 24.85 -4.57
CA GLN A 306 -7.76 24.47 -5.01
C GLN A 306 -6.84 24.19 -3.83
N GLN A 307 -6.78 25.11 -2.86
CA GLN A 307 -5.95 24.97 -1.65
C GLN A 307 -6.27 23.71 -0.86
N PHE A 308 -7.56 23.38 -0.67
CA PHE A 308 -7.97 22.16 0.05
C PHE A 308 -7.41 20.88 -0.61
N PHE A 309 -7.47 20.78 -1.94
CA PHE A 309 -6.93 19.63 -2.66
C PHE A 309 -5.40 19.62 -2.70
N GLU A 310 -4.76 20.79 -2.79
CA GLU A 310 -3.30 20.93 -2.73
C GLU A 310 -2.76 20.53 -1.35
N GLU A 311 -3.34 21.04 -0.26
CA GLU A 311 -2.96 20.67 1.11
C GLU A 311 -3.17 19.19 1.37
N ARG A 312 -4.31 18.64 0.94
CA ARG A 312 -4.59 17.21 1.05
C ARG A 312 -3.57 16.37 0.27
N LYS A 313 -3.26 16.77 -0.97
CA LYS A 313 -2.26 16.07 -1.80
C LYS A 313 -0.86 16.17 -1.19
N ALA A 314 -0.47 17.34 -0.70
CA ALA A 314 0.79 17.56 -0.02
C ALA A 314 0.91 16.72 1.26
N ALA A 315 -0.16 16.63 2.06
CA ALA A 315 -0.21 15.77 3.23
C ALA A 315 -0.12 14.28 2.87
N GLU A 316 -0.84 13.83 1.83
CA GLU A 316 -0.75 12.46 1.32
C GLU A 316 0.66 12.14 0.82
N GLN A 317 1.34 13.08 0.15
CA GLN A 317 2.72 12.93 -0.32
C GLN A 317 3.74 12.92 0.82
N ALA A 318 3.62 13.82 1.81
CA ALA A 318 4.47 13.82 2.99
C ALA A 318 4.32 12.50 3.79
N ASN A 319 3.10 11.97 3.89
CA ASN A 319 2.84 10.66 4.50
C ASN A 319 3.45 9.52 3.68
N GLU A 320 3.40 9.59 2.34
CA GLU A 320 4.02 8.61 1.44
C GLU A 320 5.54 8.57 1.62
N GLU A 321 6.19 9.73 1.62
CA GLU A 321 7.63 9.85 1.84
C GLU A 321 8.03 9.34 3.23
N ALA A 322 7.28 9.71 4.28
CA ALA A 322 7.53 9.23 5.63
C ALA A 322 7.37 7.71 5.74
N LYS A 323 6.32 7.12 5.15
CA LYS A 323 6.12 5.66 5.13
C LYS A 323 7.18 4.94 4.31
N THR A 324 7.63 5.53 3.21
CA THR A 324 8.71 4.98 2.39
C THR A 324 10.02 4.92 3.18
N LYS A 325 10.37 6.01 3.89
CA LYS A 325 11.52 6.03 4.81
C LYS A 325 11.42 4.97 5.88
N LEU A 326 10.24 4.75 6.49
CA LEU A 326 10.07 3.67 7.46
C LEU A 326 10.22 2.26 6.85
N CYS A 327 9.80 2.08 5.59
CA CYS A 327 10.04 0.82 4.87
C CYS A 327 11.54 0.60 4.62
N GLU A 328 12.28 1.64 4.25
CA GLU A 328 13.73 1.57 4.07
C GLU A 328 14.45 1.32 5.42
N GLU A 329 14.02 1.98 6.50
CA GLU A 329 14.56 1.77 7.84
C GLU A 329 14.36 0.33 8.31
N ILE A 330 13.17 -0.26 8.15
CA ILE A 330 12.93 -1.65 8.58
C ILE A 330 13.67 -2.67 7.69
N GLU A 331 13.81 -2.40 6.40
CA GLU A 331 14.57 -3.25 5.48
C GLU A 331 16.08 -3.18 5.73
N ALA A 332 16.57 -2.06 6.25
CA ALA A 332 17.97 -1.92 6.65
C ALA A 332 18.32 -2.69 7.94
N ILE A 333 17.33 -3.17 8.70
CA ILE A 333 17.57 -3.99 9.89
C ILE A 333 18.03 -5.39 9.45
N ASP A 334 19.35 -5.61 9.45
CA ASP A 334 19.91 -6.95 9.24
C ASP A 334 19.78 -7.80 10.51
N PHE A 335 18.92 -8.81 10.44
CA PHE A 335 18.71 -9.80 11.51
C PHE A 335 19.32 -11.17 11.20
N SER A 336 19.99 -11.34 10.04
CA SER A 336 20.58 -12.62 9.63
C SER A 336 21.71 -13.07 10.56
N GLY A 337 22.44 -12.12 11.15
CA GLY A 337 23.55 -12.37 12.09
C GLY A 337 23.14 -12.48 13.57
N ASN A 338 21.84 -12.49 13.89
CA ASN A 338 21.39 -12.50 15.28
C ASN A 338 21.52 -13.88 15.93
N ASN A 339 22.60 -14.06 16.69
CA ASN A 339 22.93 -15.31 17.38
C ASN A 339 22.69 -15.29 18.91
N SER A 340 22.20 -14.18 19.46
CA SER A 340 21.99 -14.00 20.90
C SER A 340 20.62 -13.44 21.21
N PHE A 341 20.03 -13.85 22.34
CA PHE A 341 18.77 -13.32 22.86
C PHE A 341 18.76 -11.78 22.95
N ASN A 342 19.86 -11.17 23.43
CA ASN A 342 19.94 -9.72 23.58
C ASN A 342 19.87 -8.99 22.23
N LYS A 343 20.52 -9.54 21.19
CA LYS A 343 20.46 -8.97 19.83
C LYS A 343 19.05 -9.06 19.24
N TRP A 344 18.38 -10.19 19.47
CA TRP A 344 16.98 -10.36 19.05
C TRP A 344 16.03 -9.41 19.79
N GLU A 345 16.25 -9.14 21.08
CA GLU A 345 15.46 -8.16 21.83
C GLU A 345 15.69 -6.73 21.36
N GLU A 346 16.95 -6.32 21.14
CA GLU A 346 17.26 -4.98 20.61
C GLU A 346 16.64 -4.76 19.22
N ALA A 347 16.78 -5.74 18.31
CA ALA A 347 16.14 -5.68 16.99
C ALA A 347 14.59 -5.67 17.10
N THR A 348 14.02 -6.42 18.05
CA THR A 348 12.56 -6.39 18.30
C THR A 348 12.11 -5.00 18.74
N LYS A 349 12.87 -4.35 19.62
CA LYS A 349 12.56 -2.99 20.07
C LYS A 349 12.58 -2.00 18.92
N GLN A 350 13.56 -2.09 18.02
CA GLN A 350 13.64 -1.25 16.82
C GLN A 350 12.45 -1.48 15.89
N VAL A 351 12.10 -2.74 15.60
CA VAL A 351 10.94 -3.08 14.76
C VAL A 351 9.63 -2.57 15.38
N LEU A 352 9.45 -2.70 16.70
CA LEU A 352 8.26 -2.21 17.40
C LEU A 352 8.17 -0.67 17.39
N ASP A 353 9.29 0.03 17.54
CA ASP A 353 9.35 1.50 17.42
C ASP A 353 8.94 1.96 16.02
N ILE A 354 9.47 1.32 14.97
CA ILE A 354 9.06 1.60 13.58
C ILE A 354 7.57 1.32 13.39
N GLN A 355 7.03 0.22 13.95
CA GLN A 355 5.59 -0.06 13.89
C GLN A 355 4.75 1.01 14.60
N GLN A 356 5.22 1.59 15.70
CA GLN A 356 4.53 2.70 16.37
C GLN A 356 4.57 3.96 15.50
N ARG A 357 5.73 4.32 14.95
CA ARG A 357 5.88 5.44 14.02
C ARG A 357 4.99 5.28 12.78
N TRP A 358 4.91 4.06 12.24
CA TRP A 358 4.04 3.72 11.11
C TRP A 358 2.55 3.99 11.41
N LYS A 359 2.08 3.62 12.61
CA LYS A 359 0.70 3.84 13.05
C LYS A 359 0.39 5.32 13.30
N GLY A 360 1.39 6.13 13.63
CA GLY A 360 1.25 7.58 13.85
C GLY A 360 1.17 8.40 12.55
N ILE A 361 1.63 7.85 11.42
CA ILE A 361 1.58 8.55 10.13
C ILE A 361 0.20 8.38 9.49
N GLY A 362 -0.33 9.46 8.92
CA GLY A 362 -1.58 9.45 8.17
C GLY A 362 -1.57 8.56 6.93
N PHE A 363 -2.65 8.58 6.15
CA PHE A 363 -2.73 7.78 4.94
C PHE A 363 -2.04 8.50 3.75
N ALA A 364 -1.34 7.72 2.94
CA ALA A 364 -0.95 8.12 1.59
C ALA A 364 -2.10 7.83 0.60
N SER A 365 -1.89 8.09 -0.69
CA SER A 365 -2.85 7.70 -1.72
C SER A 365 -3.23 6.21 -1.61
N LYS A 366 -4.48 5.84 -1.87
CA LYS A 366 -5.01 4.48 -1.63
C LYS A 366 -4.14 3.37 -2.27
N LYS A 367 -3.68 3.61 -3.50
CA LYS A 367 -2.84 2.67 -4.26
C LYS A 367 -1.47 2.51 -3.58
N VAL A 368 -0.80 3.62 -3.28
CA VAL A 368 0.55 3.58 -2.71
C VAL A 368 0.53 3.08 -1.27
N ASN A 369 -0.45 3.48 -0.47
CA ASN A 369 -0.61 2.99 0.91
C ASN A 369 -0.75 1.47 0.97
N THR A 370 -1.47 0.86 0.01
CA THR A 370 -1.60 -0.61 -0.08
C THR A 370 -0.25 -1.27 -0.40
N GLN A 371 0.52 -0.68 -1.33
CA GLN A 371 1.84 -1.17 -1.71
C GLN A 371 2.86 -1.05 -0.56
N LEU A 372 2.93 0.13 0.07
CA LEU A 372 3.83 0.37 1.20
C LEU A 372 3.46 -0.51 2.40
N PHE A 373 2.16 -0.69 2.69
CA PHE A 373 1.75 -1.60 3.76
C PHE A 373 2.13 -3.05 3.47
N ALA A 374 1.96 -3.54 2.24
CA ALA A 374 2.38 -4.88 1.87
C ALA A 374 3.91 -5.05 2.00
N ARG A 375 4.70 -4.07 1.55
CA ARG A 375 6.16 -4.02 1.71
C ARG A 375 6.56 -4.07 3.19
N PHE A 376 6.00 -3.17 4.00
CA PHE A 376 6.24 -3.08 5.43
C PHE A 376 5.87 -4.37 6.18
N ARG A 377 4.68 -4.92 5.88
CA ARG A 377 4.16 -6.13 6.51
C ARG A 377 5.03 -7.34 6.20
N LYS A 378 5.50 -7.47 4.95
CA LYS A 378 6.40 -8.54 4.51
C LYS A 378 7.67 -8.56 5.34
N THR A 379 8.37 -7.42 5.47
CA THR A 379 9.62 -7.34 6.25
C THR A 379 9.37 -7.63 7.73
N CYS A 380 8.25 -7.15 8.30
CA CYS A 380 7.84 -7.52 9.66
C CYS A 380 7.62 -9.03 9.82
N ASP A 381 6.90 -9.66 8.87
CA ASP A 381 6.63 -11.10 8.91
C ASP A 381 7.90 -11.94 8.81
N GLU A 382 8.81 -11.56 7.91
CA GLU A 382 10.11 -12.22 7.77
C GLU A 382 10.93 -12.12 9.06
N PHE A 383 10.95 -10.93 9.70
CA PHE A 383 11.62 -10.74 10.99
C PHE A 383 11.04 -11.62 12.11
N PHE A 384 9.72 -11.61 12.30
CA PHE A 384 9.09 -12.39 13.38
C PHE A 384 9.11 -13.89 13.11
N ALA A 385 9.06 -14.32 11.84
CA ALA A 385 9.27 -15.72 11.47
C ALA A 385 10.70 -16.18 11.81
N ALA A 386 11.71 -15.39 11.45
CA ALA A 386 13.11 -15.69 11.79
C ALA A 386 13.35 -15.71 13.30
N LYS A 387 12.74 -14.78 14.05
CA LYS A 387 12.75 -14.80 15.52
C LYS A 387 12.12 -16.10 16.04
N ALA A 388 10.91 -16.44 15.60
CA ALA A 388 10.22 -17.65 16.05
C ALA A 388 11.06 -18.91 15.79
N ASP A 389 11.69 -19.01 14.62
CA ASP A 389 12.57 -20.13 14.26
C ASP A 389 13.82 -20.20 15.16
N TYR A 390 14.47 -19.06 15.47
CA TYR A 390 15.60 -19.03 16.38
C TYR A 390 15.21 -19.53 17.78
N TYR A 391 14.12 -19.00 18.36
CA TYR A 391 13.67 -19.39 19.69
C TYR A 391 13.21 -20.86 19.73
N LYS A 392 12.62 -21.36 18.64
CA LYS A 392 12.29 -22.79 18.47
C LYS A 392 13.55 -23.65 18.49
N ARG A 393 14.57 -23.32 17.68
CA ARG A 393 15.85 -24.05 17.63
C ARG A 393 16.54 -24.07 18.98
N VAL A 394 16.61 -22.94 19.67
CA VAL A 394 17.23 -22.88 21.02
C VAL A 394 16.45 -23.75 22.01
N LYS A 395 15.11 -23.74 21.97
CA LYS A 395 14.30 -24.60 22.82
C LYS A 395 14.55 -26.09 22.54
N GLU A 396 14.62 -26.47 21.27
CA GLU A 396 14.93 -27.84 20.84
C GLU A 396 16.34 -28.27 21.27
N GLU A 397 17.34 -27.40 21.12
CA GLU A 397 18.72 -27.65 21.57
C GLU A 397 18.79 -27.85 23.09
N LEU A 398 18.13 -26.99 23.88
CA LEU A 398 18.07 -27.12 25.33
C LEU A 398 17.36 -28.41 25.76
N ALA A 399 16.31 -28.83 25.05
CA ALA A 399 15.62 -30.09 25.30
C ALA A 399 16.49 -31.32 24.93
N ALA A 400 17.21 -31.26 23.81
CA ALA A 400 18.16 -32.30 23.41
C ALA A 400 19.32 -32.42 24.40
N ASN A 401 19.86 -31.29 24.89
CA ASN A 401 20.89 -31.28 25.93
C ASN A 401 20.36 -31.86 27.24
N LEU A 402 19.10 -31.59 27.61
CA LEU A 402 18.47 -32.17 28.79
C LEU A 402 18.34 -33.69 28.67
N ALA A 403 17.89 -34.19 27.52
CA ALA A 403 17.79 -35.63 27.26
C ALA A 403 19.17 -36.32 27.35
N LYS A 404 20.21 -35.74 26.73
CA LYS A 404 21.59 -36.25 26.83
C LYS A 404 22.09 -36.27 28.28
N LYS A 405 21.92 -35.18 29.03
CA LYS A 405 22.33 -35.12 30.45
C LYS A 405 21.53 -36.09 31.33
N THR A 406 20.26 -36.33 31.01
CA THR A 406 19.43 -37.34 31.70
C THR A 406 19.96 -38.75 31.43
N ALA A 407 20.28 -39.07 30.18
CA ALA A 407 20.89 -40.35 29.82
C ALA A 407 22.25 -40.57 30.52
N LEU A 408 23.06 -39.53 30.67
CA LEU A 408 24.31 -39.61 31.45
C LEU A 408 24.05 -39.92 32.93
N CYS A 409 23.02 -39.32 33.53
CA CYS A 409 22.64 -39.64 34.92
C CYS A 409 22.26 -41.12 35.05
N GLU A 410 21.42 -41.63 34.15
CA GLU A 410 20.98 -43.03 34.13
C GLU A 410 22.15 -44.00 33.93
N GLN A 411 23.11 -43.65 33.07
CA GLN A 411 24.32 -44.46 32.85
C GLN A 411 25.21 -44.51 34.10
N VAL A 412 25.41 -43.38 34.80
CA VAL A 412 26.17 -43.37 36.07
C VAL A 412 25.43 -44.16 37.15
N GLU A 413 24.10 -44.03 37.23
CA GLU A 413 23.28 -44.79 38.17
C GLU A 413 23.37 -46.30 37.91
N ALA A 414 23.34 -46.75 36.66
CA ALA A 414 23.53 -48.16 36.32
C ALA A 414 24.94 -48.68 36.67
N LEU A 415 25.98 -47.82 36.59
CA LEU A 415 27.34 -48.19 36.97
C LEU A 415 27.52 -48.36 38.49
N LEU A 416 26.61 -47.85 39.33
CA LEU A 416 26.62 -48.11 40.77
C LEU A 416 26.38 -49.61 41.08
N GLU A 417 25.64 -50.30 40.22
CA GLU A 417 25.30 -51.72 40.36
C GLU A 417 26.36 -52.66 39.75
N SER A 418 27.36 -52.12 39.03
CA SER A 418 28.37 -52.93 38.33
C SER A 418 29.35 -53.62 39.29
N GLU A 419 29.60 -54.91 39.05
CA GLU A 419 30.57 -55.73 39.80
C GLU A 419 32.02 -55.37 39.46
N ASP A 420 32.32 -55.05 38.20
CA ASP A 420 33.67 -54.61 37.76
C ASP A 420 33.86 -53.11 38.03
N ARG A 421 34.11 -52.77 39.29
CA ARG A 421 34.22 -51.37 39.75
C ARG A 421 35.43 -50.61 39.18
N ASN A 422 36.48 -51.28 38.73
CA ASN A 422 37.63 -50.60 38.15
C ASN A 422 37.30 -50.09 36.74
N LYS A 423 36.74 -50.94 35.87
CA LYS A 423 36.25 -50.49 34.56
C LYS A 423 35.08 -49.52 34.69
N ALA A 424 34.21 -49.70 35.68
CA ALA A 424 33.14 -48.75 35.97
C ALA A 424 33.68 -47.36 36.34
N ALA A 425 34.80 -47.27 37.05
CA ALA A 425 35.40 -45.98 37.40
C ALA A 425 35.93 -45.23 36.17
N ASP A 426 36.61 -45.92 35.27
CA ASP A 426 37.10 -45.32 34.02
C ASP A 426 35.93 -44.81 33.17
N LYS A 427 34.81 -45.57 33.14
CA LYS A 427 33.56 -45.14 32.51
C LYS A 427 32.94 -43.92 33.19
N VAL A 428 32.84 -43.88 34.51
CA VAL A 428 32.30 -42.70 35.23
C VAL A 428 33.14 -41.45 34.93
N VAL A 429 34.47 -41.57 34.88
CA VAL A 429 35.35 -40.45 34.48
C VAL A 429 35.09 -40.01 33.04
N ALA A 430 34.89 -40.96 32.12
CA ALA A 430 34.52 -40.64 30.74
C ALA A 430 33.17 -39.89 30.65
N LEU A 431 32.17 -40.34 31.41
CA LEU A 431 30.85 -39.68 31.49
C LEU A 431 30.93 -38.27 32.10
N GLN A 432 31.80 -38.04 33.07
CA GLN A 432 32.08 -36.70 33.61
C GLN A 432 32.72 -35.77 32.57
N ASN A 433 33.55 -36.31 31.67
CA ASN A 433 34.11 -35.53 30.58
C ASN A 433 33.06 -35.25 29.51
N GLU A 434 32.23 -36.23 29.15
CA GLU A 434 31.11 -36.05 28.21
C GLU A 434 30.11 -35.01 28.73
N TRP A 435 29.79 -35.02 30.02
CA TRP A 435 28.93 -34.00 30.66
C TRP A 435 29.40 -32.57 30.39
N LYS A 436 30.72 -32.32 30.44
CA LYS A 436 31.31 -31.00 30.19
C LYS A 436 31.21 -30.56 28.74
N THR A 437 31.07 -31.51 27.81
CA THR A 437 30.91 -31.21 26.37
C THR A 437 29.47 -30.91 25.98
N ILE A 438 28.48 -31.34 26.78
CA ILE A 438 27.07 -31.06 26.51
C ILE A 438 26.75 -29.63 26.95
N GLY A 439 26.10 -28.88 26.05
CA GLY A 439 25.70 -27.49 26.27
C GLY A 439 24.76 -27.27 27.46
N GLY A 440 24.33 -26.01 27.61
CA GLY A 440 23.37 -25.63 28.65
C GLY A 440 22.04 -26.37 28.54
N VAL A 441 21.33 -26.46 29.66
CA VAL A 441 19.93 -26.92 29.70
C VAL A 441 19.06 -25.80 30.25
N ALA A 442 17.74 -25.92 30.07
CA ALA A 442 16.82 -24.93 30.60
C ALA A 442 17.03 -24.74 32.11
N ARG A 443 17.07 -23.47 32.55
CA ARG A 443 17.40 -23.09 33.94
C ARG A 443 16.60 -23.85 34.99
N ARG A 444 15.32 -24.13 34.71
CA ARG A 444 14.42 -24.92 35.58
C ARG A 444 14.93 -26.33 35.88
N HIS A 445 15.65 -26.96 34.95
CA HIS A 445 16.13 -28.34 35.08
C HIS A 445 17.63 -28.43 35.36
N SER A 446 18.38 -27.34 35.17
CA SER A 446 19.84 -27.30 35.31
C SER A 446 20.32 -27.78 36.68
N ASP A 447 19.77 -27.21 37.75
CA ASP A 447 20.23 -27.52 39.11
C ASP A 447 19.86 -28.95 39.52
N ALA A 448 18.63 -29.36 39.19
CA ALA A 448 18.15 -30.70 39.51
C ALA A 448 18.96 -31.80 38.79
N ILE A 449 19.26 -31.62 37.49
CA ILE A 449 20.02 -32.61 36.73
C ILE A 449 21.48 -32.64 37.17
N TRP A 450 22.07 -31.49 37.49
CA TRP A 450 23.43 -31.40 38.01
C TRP A 450 23.54 -32.11 39.37
N GLN A 451 22.62 -31.85 40.29
CA GLN A 451 22.58 -32.50 41.59
C GLN A 451 22.42 -34.02 41.47
N ARG A 452 21.55 -34.50 40.58
CA ARG A 452 21.40 -35.95 40.30
C ARG A 452 22.71 -36.56 39.82
N PHE A 453 23.36 -35.94 38.83
CA PHE A 453 24.62 -36.43 38.27
C PHE A 453 25.77 -36.42 39.30
N THR A 454 25.96 -35.31 40.02
CA THR A 454 27.01 -35.18 41.03
C THR A 454 26.79 -36.12 42.20
N THR A 455 25.55 -36.28 42.66
CA THR A 455 25.21 -37.22 43.74
C THR A 455 25.52 -38.66 43.34
N ALA A 456 25.15 -39.08 42.12
CA ALA A 456 25.46 -40.42 41.62
C ALA A 456 26.98 -40.66 41.47
N CYS A 457 27.71 -39.68 40.93
CA CYS A 457 29.18 -39.74 40.84
C CYS A 457 29.84 -39.83 42.23
N ASN A 458 29.42 -38.97 43.17
CA ASN A 458 29.98 -38.94 44.53
C ASN A 458 29.72 -40.26 45.24
N LYS A 459 28.49 -40.79 45.16
CA LYS A 459 28.13 -42.09 45.73
C LYS A 459 29.02 -43.21 45.19
N PHE A 460 29.29 -43.24 43.88
CA PHE A 460 30.17 -44.23 43.28
C PHE A 460 31.60 -44.18 43.87
N PHE A 461 32.19 -42.99 43.97
CA PHE A 461 33.55 -42.83 44.49
C PHE A 461 33.63 -43.01 46.02
N GLU A 462 32.59 -42.64 46.77
CA GLU A 462 32.48 -42.92 48.21
C GLU A 462 32.36 -44.41 48.50
N ASP A 463 31.50 -45.13 47.76
CA ASP A 463 31.38 -46.59 47.86
C ASP A 463 32.71 -47.28 47.54
N ARG A 464 33.41 -46.84 46.47
CA ARG A 464 34.74 -47.34 46.12
C ARG A 464 35.77 -47.04 47.21
N LYS A 465 35.76 -45.82 47.78
CA LYS A 465 36.66 -45.44 48.87
C LYS A 465 36.40 -46.27 50.11
N ARG A 466 35.13 -46.49 50.49
CA ARG A 466 34.74 -47.33 51.63
C ARG A 466 35.26 -48.76 51.44
N GLN A 467 35.04 -49.36 50.28
CA GLN A 467 35.53 -50.72 50.00
C GLN A 467 37.05 -50.81 49.98
N ASN A 468 37.75 -49.90 49.29
CA ASN A 468 39.21 -49.87 49.32
C ASN A 468 39.75 -49.62 50.74
N SER A 469 39.05 -48.84 51.57
CA SER A 469 39.45 -48.63 52.97
C SER A 469 39.23 -49.87 53.83
N ALA A 470 38.18 -50.64 53.59
CA ALA A 470 37.90 -51.90 54.27
C ALA A 470 38.96 -52.96 53.90
N VAL A 471 39.26 -53.10 52.60
CA VAL A 471 40.34 -53.98 52.12
C VAL A 471 41.68 -53.56 52.70
N ARG A 472 42.02 -52.26 52.69
CA ARG A 472 43.27 -51.77 53.30
C ARG A 472 43.32 -52.00 54.81
N LYS A 473 42.18 -51.90 55.51
CA LYS A 473 42.11 -52.16 56.96
C LYS A 473 42.36 -53.64 57.23
N GLU A 474 41.71 -54.54 56.49
CA GLU A 474 41.93 -55.99 56.56
C GLU A 474 43.38 -56.35 56.21
N GLU A 475 43.94 -55.78 55.15
CA GLU A 475 45.35 -55.97 54.77
C GLU A 475 46.30 -55.49 55.90
N ASN A 476 46.02 -54.34 56.52
CA ASN A 476 46.83 -53.82 57.62
C ASN A 476 46.68 -54.64 58.92
N GLU A 477 45.49 -55.17 59.22
CA GLU A 477 45.26 -56.10 60.33
C GLU A 477 46.00 -57.41 60.11
N ASN A 478 45.94 -57.95 58.88
CA ASN A 478 46.74 -59.10 58.47
C ASN A 478 48.25 -58.82 58.57
N LEU A 479 48.71 -57.61 58.23
CA LEU A 479 50.10 -57.20 58.36
C LEU A 479 50.54 -57.17 59.83
N ALA A 480 49.71 -56.63 60.72
CA ALA A 480 49.98 -56.62 62.15
C ALA A 480 50.05 -58.05 62.72
N ALA A 481 49.10 -58.92 62.36
CA ALA A 481 49.11 -60.32 62.76
C ALA A 481 50.33 -61.09 62.24
N LYS A 482 50.76 -60.86 60.99
CA LYS A 482 51.98 -61.46 60.44
C LYS A 482 53.23 -60.98 61.16
N ARG A 483 53.31 -59.69 61.50
CA ARG A 483 54.40 -59.14 62.31
C ARG A 483 54.43 -59.71 63.72
N GLU A 484 53.28 -59.91 64.36
CA GLU A 484 53.19 -60.57 65.66
C GLU A 484 53.75 -61.99 65.62
N VAL A 485 53.45 -62.74 64.55
CA VAL A 485 54.02 -64.08 64.34
C VAL A 485 55.54 -64.02 64.20
N ILE A 486 56.08 -63.04 63.46
CA ILE A 486 57.54 -62.84 63.32
C ILE A 486 58.18 -62.53 64.69
N GLU A 487 57.58 -61.66 65.49
CA GLU A 487 58.07 -61.37 66.85
C GLU A 487 58.01 -62.59 67.78
N GLN A 488 56.94 -63.40 67.67
CA GLN A 488 56.83 -64.66 68.41
C GLN A 488 57.89 -65.69 67.96
N LEU A 489 58.25 -65.72 66.67
CA LEU A 489 59.35 -66.53 66.18
C LEU A 489 60.70 -66.02 66.72
N LYS A 490 60.95 -64.69 66.72
CA LYS A 490 62.15 -64.08 67.31
C LYS A 490 62.37 -64.43 68.78
N ALA A 491 61.28 -64.53 69.54
CA ALA A 491 61.34 -64.87 70.96
C ALA A 491 61.77 -66.33 71.22
N ILE A 492 61.72 -67.23 70.22
CA ILE A 492 62.17 -68.61 70.38
C ILE A 492 63.70 -68.64 70.31
N ASN A 493 64.33 -68.84 71.46
CA ASN A 493 65.79 -69.03 71.54
C ASN A 493 66.14 -70.53 71.47
N PRO A 494 66.84 -71.01 70.42
CA PRO A 494 67.22 -72.41 70.25
C PRO A 494 68.17 -72.96 71.32
N GLU A 495 68.83 -72.11 72.11
CA GLU A 495 69.73 -72.52 73.19
C GLU A 495 69.00 -72.79 74.52
N GLU A 496 67.91 -72.08 74.78
CA GLU A 496 67.15 -72.16 76.05
C GLU A 496 65.95 -73.10 75.96
N THR A 497 65.34 -73.23 74.77
CA THR A 497 64.13 -74.02 74.58
C THR A 497 64.45 -75.46 74.18
N GLU A 498 63.75 -76.44 74.76
CA GLU A 498 63.90 -77.83 74.33
C GLU A 498 63.47 -77.99 72.86
N ARG A 499 64.29 -78.73 72.09
CA ARG A 499 64.12 -78.91 70.64
C ARG A 499 62.72 -79.33 70.22
N ASN A 500 62.09 -80.27 70.94
CA ASN A 500 60.77 -80.77 70.58
C ASN A 500 59.67 -79.73 70.84
N GLU A 501 59.76 -79.00 71.96
CA GLU A 501 58.82 -77.95 72.33
C GLU A 501 58.94 -76.73 71.41
N GLY A 502 60.16 -76.30 71.12
CA GLY A 502 60.43 -75.18 70.22
C GLY A 502 60.00 -75.46 68.78
N LEU A 503 60.25 -76.67 68.28
CA LEU A 503 59.78 -77.07 66.94
C LEU A 503 58.25 -77.21 66.86
N ALA A 504 57.57 -77.57 67.96
CA ALA A 504 56.11 -77.56 68.02
C ALA A 504 55.58 -76.11 67.94
N LYS A 505 56.13 -75.20 68.75
CA LYS A 505 55.78 -73.76 68.72
C LYS A 505 56.02 -73.13 67.34
N VAL A 506 57.13 -73.46 66.68
CA VAL A 506 57.39 -72.99 65.30
C VAL A 506 56.33 -73.51 64.33
N ARG A 507 55.93 -74.79 64.39
CA ARG A 507 54.89 -75.33 63.51
C ARG A 507 53.53 -74.65 63.71
N ASP A 508 53.16 -74.38 64.96
CA ASP A 508 51.92 -73.67 65.28
C ASP A 508 51.94 -72.23 64.74
N LEU A 509 53.07 -71.54 64.88
CA LEU A 509 53.28 -70.20 64.33
C LEU A 509 53.30 -70.19 62.79
N GLN A 510 53.86 -71.22 62.15
CA GLN A 510 53.81 -71.40 60.70
C GLN A 510 52.37 -71.64 60.21
N ALA A 511 51.59 -72.45 60.94
CA ALA A 511 50.17 -72.65 60.63
C ALA A 511 49.38 -71.34 60.77
N ARG A 512 49.64 -70.56 61.84
CA ARG A 512 49.05 -69.23 62.04
C ARG A 512 49.44 -68.27 60.92
N TRP A 513 50.71 -68.26 60.49
CA TRP A 513 51.19 -67.46 59.36
C TRP A 513 50.45 -67.77 58.05
N GLN A 514 50.26 -69.06 57.75
CA GLN A 514 49.56 -69.49 56.53
C GLN A 514 48.05 -69.19 56.59
N GLY A 515 47.45 -69.21 57.78
CA GLY A 515 46.05 -68.84 57.99
C GLY A 515 45.77 -67.34 57.88
N ILE A 516 46.79 -66.47 58.02
CA ILE A 516 46.62 -65.02 57.89
C ILE A 516 46.57 -64.62 56.41
N GLY A 517 45.57 -63.82 56.07
CA GLY A 517 45.29 -63.35 54.70
C GLY A 517 46.40 -62.48 54.07
N HIS A 518 46.03 -61.78 52.99
CA HIS A 518 46.97 -60.93 52.28
C HIS A 518 47.35 -59.68 53.08
N VAL A 519 48.62 -59.27 52.93
CA VAL A 519 49.18 -58.03 53.48
C VAL A 519 49.31 -57.00 52.37
N PRO A 520 49.47 -55.70 52.69
CA PRO A 520 49.59 -54.67 51.68
C PRO A 520 50.69 -55.02 50.69
N TYR A 521 50.38 -54.98 49.40
CA TYR A 521 51.26 -55.50 48.34
C TYR A 521 52.70 -54.98 48.43
N LYS A 522 52.90 -53.70 48.77
CA LYS A 522 54.22 -53.08 48.95
C LYS A 522 55.07 -53.70 50.08
N MET A 523 54.43 -54.28 51.08
CA MET A 523 55.08 -54.85 52.27
C MET A 523 55.15 -56.38 52.22
N LYS A 524 54.47 -57.01 51.25
CA LYS A 524 54.36 -58.47 51.13
C LYS A 524 55.72 -59.16 51.11
N ASP A 525 56.62 -58.70 50.25
CA ASP A 525 57.90 -59.36 50.03
C ASP A 525 58.81 -59.19 51.26
N LYS A 526 58.90 -57.98 51.82
CA LYS A 526 59.70 -57.70 53.02
C LYS A 526 59.26 -58.52 54.23
N VAL A 527 57.96 -58.57 54.48
CA VAL A 527 57.39 -59.29 55.63
C VAL A 527 57.61 -60.80 55.48
N TYR A 528 57.51 -61.32 54.26
CA TYR A 528 57.81 -62.71 53.98
C TYR A 528 59.30 -63.06 54.14
N GLU A 529 60.20 -62.17 53.72
CA GLU A 529 61.65 -62.33 53.91
C GLU A 529 62.03 -62.34 55.39
N GLU A 530 61.48 -61.43 56.20
CA GLU A 530 61.70 -61.39 57.65
C GLU A 530 61.22 -62.67 58.35
N TYR A 531 60.02 -63.14 58.02
CA TYR A 531 59.50 -64.42 58.51
C TYR A 531 60.37 -65.61 58.14
N ARG A 532 60.84 -65.65 56.89
CA ARG A 532 61.69 -66.74 56.40
C ARG A 532 63.04 -66.73 57.11
N ALA A 533 63.69 -65.58 57.19
CA ALA A 533 64.97 -65.42 57.87
C ALA A 533 64.89 -65.88 59.33
N GLU A 534 63.79 -65.56 60.00
CA GLU A 534 63.58 -65.94 61.39
C GLU A 534 63.31 -67.46 61.55
N CYS A 535 62.51 -68.05 60.66
CA CYS A 535 62.35 -69.51 60.63
C CYS A 535 63.70 -70.21 60.39
N ASP A 536 64.47 -69.74 59.41
CA ASP A 536 65.78 -70.29 59.06
C ASP A 536 66.74 -70.18 60.28
N ARG A 537 66.76 -69.02 60.99
CA ARG A 537 67.53 -68.83 62.25
C ARG A 537 67.21 -69.90 63.30
N ILE A 538 65.93 -70.19 63.53
CA ILE A 538 65.51 -71.15 64.56
C ILE A 538 65.90 -72.58 64.17
N TYR A 539 65.68 -72.96 62.90
CA TYR A 539 66.05 -74.30 62.43
C TYR A 539 67.57 -74.51 62.44
N ASP A 540 68.34 -73.52 62.00
CA ASP A 540 69.80 -73.56 62.01
C ASP A 540 70.35 -73.61 63.44
N GLY A 541 69.76 -72.83 64.37
CA GLY A 541 70.13 -72.88 65.79
C GLY A 541 69.90 -74.25 66.42
N TYR A 542 68.77 -74.92 66.14
CA TYR A 542 68.56 -76.30 66.60
C TYR A 542 69.45 -77.32 65.91
N HIS A 543 69.81 -77.09 64.65
CA HIS A 543 70.75 -77.95 63.91
C HIS A 543 72.16 -77.86 64.51
N GLN A 544 72.64 -76.65 64.78
CA GLN A 544 73.94 -76.39 65.41
C GLN A 544 74.00 -76.82 66.88
N SER A 545 72.96 -76.54 67.67
CA SER A 545 72.84 -77.04 69.05
C SER A 545 72.83 -78.57 69.11
N GLY A 546 72.13 -79.22 68.16
CA GLY A 546 72.18 -80.66 67.97
C GLY A 546 73.57 -81.19 67.57
N ALA A 547 74.26 -80.50 66.66
CA ALA A 547 75.64 -80.83 66.27
C ALA A 547 76.62 -80.69 67.45
N ARG A 548 76.49 -79.62 68.25
CA ARG A 548 77.30 -79.40 69.45
C ARG A 548 77.06 -80.47 70.52
N ARG A 549 75.81 -80.88 70.76
CA ARG A 549 75.49 -82.01 71.66
C ARG A 549 76.06 -83.34 71.15
N ARG A 550 76.01 -83.61 69.84
CA ARG A 550 76.63 -84.81 69.26
C ARG A 550 78.16 -84.81 69.40
N MET A 551 78.79 -83.66 69.22
CA MET A 551 80.24 -83.50 69.42
C MET A 551 80.63 -83.65 70.89
N SER A 552 79.93 -83.00 71.83
CA SER A 552 80.19 -83.15 73.28
C SER A 552 79.90 -84.57 73.80
N GLY A 553 78.87 -85.24 73.29
CA GLY A 553 78.62 -86.66 73.55
C GLY A 553 79.72 -87.57 73.00
N PHE A 554 80.31 -87.20 71.87
CA PHE A 554 81.46 -87.90 71.30
C PHE A 554 82.74 -87.63 72.10
N GLU A 555 83.02 -86.38 72.47
CA GLU A 555 84.14 -85.98 73.34
C GLU A 555 84.09 -86.72 74.68
N SER A 556 82.94 -86.76 75.35
CA SER A 556 82.78 -87.54 76.60
C SER A 556 82.93 -89.05 76.40
N SER A 557 82.46 -89.59 75.27
CA SER A 557 82.69 -91.00 74.91
C SER A 557 84.17 -91.28 74.66
N ILE A 558 84.89 -90.37 74.01
CA ILE A 558 86.34 -90.46 73.79
C ILE A 558 87.09 -90.28 75.10
N GLU A 559 86.73 -89.33 75.96
CA GLU A 559 87.33 -89.05 77.27
C GLU A 559 87.26 -90.29 78.19
N SER A 560 86.17 -91.05 78.12
CA SER A 560 85.98 -92.31 78.88
C SER A 560 86.84 -93.51 78.42
N LEU A 561 87.54 -93.41 77.28
CA LEU A 561 88.41 -94.46 76.73
C LEU A 561 89.90 -94.18 77.05
N ASP A 562 90.72 -95.21 77.22
CA ASP A 562 92.15 -95.06 77.56
C ASP A 562 93.05 -95.06 76.28
N ALA A 563 94.17 -94.33 76.29
CA ALA A 563 94.97 -94.02 75.08
C ALA A 563 95.52 -95.26 74.33
N GLY A 564 95.64 -96.41 75.03
CA GLY A 564 96.07 -97.69 74.46
C GLY A 564 94.95 -98.63 74.01
N ASP A 565 93.67 -98.24 74.09
CA ASP A 565 92.56 -99.13 73.76
C ASP A 565 92.43 -99.35 72.24
N ALA A 566 92.49 -100.61 71.81
CA ALA A 566 92.28 -101.02 70.41
C ALA A 566 90.91 -100.59 69.84
N LYS A 567 89.98 -100.12 70.69
CA LYS A 567 88.72 -99.48 70.26
C LYS A 567 88.92 -98.08 69.67
N LEU A 568 89.87 -97.27 70.16
CA LEU A 568 90.16 -95.93 69.63
C LEU A 568 90.69 -96.01 68.19
N THR A 569 91.64 -96.90 67.92
CA THR A 569 92.16 -97.13 66.56
C THR A 569 91.06 -97.62 65.62
N ARG A 570 90.16 -98.50 66.09
CA ARG A 570 89.03 -98.99 65.29
C ARG A 570 88.00 -97.90 64.99
N GLU A 571 87.69 -97.04 65.97
CA GLU A 571 86.80 -95.89 65.76
C GLU A 571 87.44 -94.84 64.87
N ARG A 572 88.75 -94.60 64.98
CA ARG A 572 89.52 -93.75 64.06
C ARG A 572 89.42 -94.26 62.63
N ASP A 573 89.73 -95.53 62.39
CA ASP A 573 89.67 -96.15 61.06
C ASP A 573 88.24 -96.11 60.49
N ARG A 574 87.24 -96.33 61.34
CA ARG A 574 85.82 -96.24 60.97
C ARG A 574 85.45 -94.82 60.53
N LEU A 575 85.85 -93.81 61.31
CA LEU A 575 85.58 -92.41 60.99
C LEU A 575 86.33 -91.97 59.74
N TYR A 576 87.58 -92.41 59.55
CA TYR A 576 88.37 -92.11 58.37
C TYR A 576 87.78 -92.75 57.10
N ARG A 577 87.33 -94.01 57.17
CA ARG A 577 86.60 -94.66 56.05
C ARG A 577 85.30 -93.93 55.72
N THR A 578 84.57 -93.51 56.75
CA THR A 578 83.33 -92.75 56.57
C THR A 578 83.60 -91.37 55.96
N TYR A 579 84.68 -90.71 56.39
CA TYR A 579 85.16 -89.44 55.83
C TYR A 579 85.52 -89.58 54.35
N GLU A 580 86.30 -90.60 53.99
CA GLU A 580 86.69 -90.81 52.59
C GLU A 580 85.49 -91.22 51.71
N GLN A 581 84.54 -92.00 52.24
CA GLN A 581 83.27 -92.28 51.58
C GLN A 581 82.48 -90.98 51.32
N LYS A 582 82.32 -90.12 52.32
CA LYS A 582 81.62 -88.84 52.19
C LYS A 582 82.33 -87.89 51.23
N ARG A 583 83.66 -87.91 51.19
CA ARG A 583 84.48 -87.13 50.26
C ARG A 583 84.28 -87.59 48.82
N ALA A 584 84.19 -88.90 48.58
CA ALA A 584 83.87 -89.46 47.28
C ALA A 584 82.43 -89.13 46.85
N GLU A 585 81.47 -89.20 47.78
CA GLU A 585 80.08 -88.76 47.55
C GLU A 585 80.05 -87.27 47.16
N LEU A 586 80.75 -86.40 47.90
CA LEU A 586 80.84 -84.96 47.59
C LEU A 586 81.35 -84.71 46.18
N LYS A 587 82.46 -85.35 45.81
CA LYS A 587 83.04 -85.24 44.47
C LYS A 587 82.06 -85.69 43.38
N THR A 588 81.29 -86.74 43.66
CA THR A 588 80.25 -87.23 42.73
C THR A 588 79.14 -86.20 42.56
N PHE A 589 78.66 -85.60 43.65
CA PHE A 589 77.64 -84.55 43.58
C PHE A 589 78.14 -83.25 42.93
N GLU A 590 79.38 -82.83 43.19
CA GLU A 590 79.99 -81.65 42.54
C GLU A 590 80.20 -81.87 41.02
N ASN A 591 80.63 -83.07 40.62
CA ASN A 591 80.72 -83.43 39.21
C ASN A 591 79.34 -83.50 38.54
N ASN A 592 78.35 -84.08 39.22
CA ASN A 592 76.98 -84.15 38.73
C ASN A 592 76.37 -82.74 38.60
N MET A 593 76.67 -81.81 39.51
CA MET A 593 76.27 -80.40 39.41
C MET A 593 76.81 -79.73 38.14
N GLY A 594 78.05 -80.05 37.74
CA GLY A 594 78.63 -79.56 36.49
C GLY A 594 77.90 -80.02 35.22
N PHE A 595 77.07 -81.07 35.31
CA PHE A 595 76.29 -81.61 34.19
C PHE A 595 74.90 -80.97 34.02
N PHE A 596 74.38 -80.22 35.00
CA PHE A 596 73.06 -79.58 34.92
C PHE A 596 73.15 -78.19 34.26
N ASN A 597 72.65 -78.06 33.03
CA ASN A 597 72.50 -76.79 32.30
C ASN A 597 71.05 -76.27 32.41
N VAL A 598 70.80 -75.26 33.24
CA VAL A 598 69.43 -74.89 33.67
C VAL A 598 68.81 -73.83 32.74
N LYS A 599 67.90 -74.25 31.86
CA LYS A 599 66.92 -73.37 31.17
C LYS A 599 65.44 -73.64 31.54
N SER A 600 65.15 -74.61 32.41
CA SER A 600 63.78 -74.96 32.81
C SER A 600 63.54 -74.80 34.32
N GLN A 601 62.31 -74.43 34.70
CA GLN A 601 61.92 -74.20 36.10
C GLN A 601 62.05 -75.46 36.97
N GLY A 602 61.85 -76.66 36.41
CA GLY A 602 62.05 -77.94 37.11
C GLY A 602 63.51 -78.23 37.43
N GLY A 603 64.44 -77.92 36.51
CA GLY A 603 65.88 -78.06 36.72
C GLY A 603 66.41 -77.18 37.85
N ASN A 604 65.83 -75.98 38.03
CA ASN A 604 66.21 -75.06 39.10
C ASN A 604 65.90 -75.59 40.51
N SER A 605 64.88 -76.46 40.64
CA SER A 605 64.56 -77.10 41.94
C SER A 605 65.52 -78.24 42.29
N MET A 606 65.86 -79.08 41.30
CA MET A 606 66.78 -80.21 41.46
C MET A 606 68.21 -79.73 41.74
N VAL A 607 68.64 -78.64 41.09
CA VAL A 607 69.93 -77.99 41.37
C VAL A 607 69.99 -77.46 42.80
N ARG A 608 68.96 -76.77 43.29
CA ARG A 608 68.91 -76.32 44.71
C ARG A 608 68.92 -77.47 45.70
N GLU A 609 68.28 -78.59 45.37
CA GLU A 609 68.30 -79.78 46.22
C GLU A 609 69.69 -80.42 46.27
N MET A 610 70.39 -80.48 45.13
CA MET A 610 71.78 -80.92 45.05
C MET A 610 72.73 -79.97 45.79
N GLU A 611 72.56 -78.65 45.67
CA GLU A 611 73.33 -77.65 46.41
C GLU A 611 73.18 -77.83 47.93
N LYS A 612 71.94 -78.00 48.42
CA LYS A 612 71.69 -78.28 49.85
C LYS A 612 72.34 -79.59 50.30
N ARG A 613 72.31 -80.63 49.45
CA ARG A 613 72.92 -81.92 49.75
C ARG A 613 74.44 -81.84 49.79
N ILE A 614 75.04 -81.09 48.88
CA ILE A 614 76.48 -80.76 48.87
C ILE A 614 76.87 -80.01 50.14
N ALA A 615 76.11 -78.98 50.52
CA ALA A 615 76.38 -78.22 51.74
C ALA A 615 76.35 -79.11 52.99
N ARG A 616 75.35 -80.01 53.09
CA ARG A 616 75.26 -80.97 54.20
C ARG A 616 76.41 -81.97 54.22
N ILE A 617 76.83 -82.50 53.07
CA ILE A 617 77.99 -83.40 53.00
C ILE A 617 79.28 -82.68 53.41
N LYS A 618 79.45 -81.40 53.03
CA LYS A 618 80.59 -80.58 53.48
C LYS A 618 80.59 -80.38 55.00
N GLU A 619 79.43 -80.13 55.59
CA GLU A 619 79.28 -80.00 57.04
C GLU A 619 79.57 -81.34 57.77
N ASP A 620 79.04 -82.46 57.27
CA ASP A 620 79.32 -83.80 57.78
C ASP A 620 80.82 -84.14 57.71
N LEU A 621 81.51 -83.75 56.62
CA LEU A 621 82.96 -83.90 56.47
C LEU A 621 83.73 -83.08 57.52
N GLN A 622 83.31 -81.85 57.81
CA GLN A 622 83.92 -81.04 58.88
C GLN A 622 83.69 -81.65 60.27
N GLU A 623 82.49 -82.16 60.55
CA GLU A 623 82.18 -82.86 61.81
C GLU A 623 83.06 -84.11 61.96
N LEU A 624 83.15 -84.95 60.92
CA LEU A 624 84.00 -86.14 60.90
C LEU A 624 85.49 -85.80 61.04
N LYS A 625 85.96 -84.75 60.37
CA LYS A 625 87.34 -84.30 60.48
C LYS A 625 87.69 -83.90 61.91
N ARG A 626 86.85 -83.09 62.57
CA ARG A 626 87.04 -82.71 63.97
C ARG A 626 87.03 -83.92 64.91
N LYS A 627 86.15 -84.90 64.68
CA LYS A 627 86.13 -86.15 65.46
C LYS A 627 87.41 -86.97 65.31
N ILE A 628 87.98 -87.01 64.10
CA ILE A 628 89.26 -87.68 63.85
C ILE A 628 90.40 -86.90 64.52
N GLU A 629 90.44 -85.57 64.40
CA GLU A 629 91.43 -84.71 65.07
C GLU A 629 91.40 -84.90 66.60
N LEU A 630 90.22 -84.96 67.23
CA LEU A 630 90.07 -85.23 68.66
C LEU A 630 90.54 -86.64 69.08
N ILE A 631 90.41 -87.64 68.22
CA ILE A 631 90.98 -88.97 68.49
C ILE A 631 92.51 -88.92 68.35
N ASP A 632 93.02 -88.24 67.33
CA ASP A 632 94.45 -88.09 67.08
C ASP A 632 95.14 -87.36 68.26
N GLU A 633 94.56 -86.26 68.75
CA GLU A 633 95.05 -85.52 69.94
C GLU A 633 95.08 -86.34 71.23
N LYS A 634 94.26 -87.40 71.33
CA LYS A 634 94.23 -88.31 72.48
C LYS A 634 95.16 -89.52 72.30
N MET A 635 95.55 -89.82 71.07
CA MET A 635 96.47 -90.92 70.73
C MET A 635 97.94 -90.47 70.79
N ASP A 636 98.21 -89.18 70.61
CA ASP A 636 99.49 -88.51 70.91
C ASP A 636 99.67 -88.29 72.42
#